data_AF-A0A0F7PB15-F1
#
_entry.id   AF-A0A0F7PB15-F1
#
_cell.length_a   1.000
_cell.length_b   1.000
_cell.length_c   1.000
_cell.angle_alpha   90.00
_cell.angle_beta   90.00
_cell.angle_gamma   90.00
#
_symmetry.space_group_name_H-M   'P 1'
#
loop_
_entity.id
_entity.type
_entity.pdbx_description
1 polymer ?
#
loop_
_entity_poly.entity_id
_entity_poly.type
_entity_poly.pdbx_seq_one_letter_code
_entity_poly.pdbx_strand_id
1 'polypeptide(L)' 'MIGNTMSSDRQPRLSALHHPSTQPPEPKYEAVCPTCGHTRRFYTDYEAIQHQKKRPCPYCNRMMGVRTRE' A
#
# COMPACT_ATOMS: atom_id res chain seq x y z
N MET A 1 34.63 8.33 -37.87
CA MET A 1 33.85 7.55 -36.90
C MET A 1 33.38 8.50 -35.81
N ILE A 2 32.08 8.82 -35.77
CA ILE A 2 31.50 9.73 -34.78
C ILE A 2 30.21 9.07 -34.28
N GLY A 3 30.14 8.87 -32.97
CA GLY A 3 29.25 7.94 -32.30
C GLY A 3 27.79 8.39 -32.19
N ASN A 4 26.92 7.38 -32.15
CA ASN A 4 25.48 7.45 -32.00
C ASN A 4 25.10 7.91 -30.58
N THR A 5 24.13 8.82 -30.45
CA THR A 5 23.28 8.87 -29.24
C THR A 5 21.82 9.15 -29.63
N MET A 6 20.97 8.28 -29.08
CA MET A 6 19.53 8.17 -29.31
C MET A 6 18.80 9.40 -28.74
N SER A 7 18.04 10.10 -29.59
CA SER A 7 17.01 11.04 -29.12
C SER A 7 15.79 10.23 -28.71
N SER A 8 15.71 9.92 -27.43
CA SER A 8 14.53 9.31 -26.81
C SER A 8 13.44 10.37 -26.72
N ASP A 9 12.49 10.29 -27.64
CA ASP A 9 11.24 11.06 -27.69
C ASP A 9 10.47 10.84 -26.38
N ARG A 10 10.76 11.66 -25.36
CA ARG A 10 9.98 11.71 -24.12
C ARG A 10 8.72 12.51 -24.39
N GLN A 11 7.68 11.84 -24.87
CA GLN A 11 6.32 12.38 -24.83
C GLN A 11 5.91 12.61 -23.38
N PRO A 12 5.56 13.84 -22.95
CA PRO A 12 4.89 14.04 -21.69
C PRO A 12 3.42 13.63 -21.85
N ARG A 13 3.07 12.40 -21.42
CA ARG A 13 1.66 12.05 -21.20
C ARG A 13 1.20 12.65 -19.88
N LEU A 14 0.81 13.93 -19.91
CA LEU A 14 0.06 14.55 -18.82
C LEU A 14 -1.15 15.29 -19.38
N SER A 15 -2.22 14.52 -19.59
CA SER A 15 -3.58 15.03 -19.57
C SER A 15 -4.35 14.24 -18.53
N ALA A 16 -3.96 14.38 -17.25
CA ALA A 16 -4.79 13.96 -16.15
C ALA A 16 -5.95 14.97 -16.05
N LEU A 17 -7.03 14.70 -16.76
CA LEU A 17 -8.32 15.35 -16.59
C LEU A 17 -8.67 15.36 -15.09
N HIS A 18 -8.92 16.56 -14.57
CA HIS A 18 -9.50 16.79 -13.25
C HIS A 18 -10.84 16.06 -13.15
N HIS A 19 -10.81 14.80 -12.72
CA HIS A 19 -11.98 14.16 -12.13
C HIS A 19 -12.19 14.77 -10.74
N PRO A 20 -13.44 14.94 -10.28
CA PRO A 20 -13.71 15.45 -8.94
C PRO A 20 -12.88 14.62 -7.96
N SER A 21 -12.17 15.30 -7.06
CA SER A 21 -11.29 14.67 -6.07
C SER A 21 -12.11 13.87 -5.08
N THR A 22 -12.60 12.71 -5.50
CA THR A 22 -13.00 11.63 -4.60
C THR A 22 -11.69 11.14 -4.01
N GLN A 23 -11.28 11.72 -2.89
CA GLN A 23 -10.17 11.17 -2.12
C GLN A 23 -10.48 9.67 -1.92
N PRO A 24 -9.53 8.78 -2.23
CA PRO A 24 -9.74 7.37 -1.96
C PRO A 24 -10.09 7.23 -0.46
N PRO A 25 -11.05 6.36 -0.11
CA PRO A 25 -11.44 6.17 1.28
C PRO A 25 -10.20 5.86 2.12
N GLU A 26 -10.13 6.32 3.36
CA GLU A 26 -9.03 5.94 4.24
C GLU A 26 -9.22 4.51 4.76
N PRO A 27 -8.13 3.73 4.92
CA PRO A 27 -8.23 2.39 5.49
C PRO A 27 -8.59 2.47 6.97
N LYS A 28 -9.70 1.79 7.33
CA LYS A 28 -10.30 1.80 8.67
C LYS A 28 -9.71 0.77 9.63
N TYR A 29 -9.04 -0.25 9.11
CA TYR A 29 -8.51 -1.35 9.91
C TYR A 29 -7.00 -1.43 9.75
N GLU A 30 -6.32 -1.86 10.81
CA GLU A 30 -4.90 -2.19 10.74
C GLU A 30 -4.57 -3.48 11.49
N ALA A 31 -3.70 -4.28 10.89
CA ALA A 31 -3.01 -5.35 11.58
C ALA A 31 -1.71 -4.80 12.14
N VAL A 32 -1.46 -5.04 13.43
CA VAL A 32 -0.28 -4.56 14.17
C VAL A 32 0.47 -5.75 14.75
N CYS A 33 1.78 -5.80 14.53
CA CYS A 33 2.62 -6.75 15.23
C CYS A 33 2.85 -6.28 16.67
N PRO A 34 2.52 -7.09 17.70
CA PRO A 34 2.66 -6.70 19.10
C PRO A 34 4.12 -6.63 19.59
N THR A 35 5.10 -6.92 18.73
CA THR A 35 6.52 -7.03 19.12
C THR A 35 7.38 -5.95 18.49
N CYS A 36 7.24 -5.72 17.20
CA CYS A 36 8.02 -4.70 16.48
C CYS A 36 7.18 -3.50 16.03
N GLY A 37 5.87 -3.47 16.29
CA GLY A 37 4.99 -2.38 15.87
C GLY A 37 4.71 -2.33 14.37
N HIS A 38 5.23 -3.29 13.59
CA HIS A 38 4.95 -3.36 12.15
C HIS A 38 3.45 -3.36 11.89
N THR A 39 3.02 -2.53 10.94
CA THR A 39 1.62 -2.22 10.70
C THR A 39 1.26 -2.42 9.24
N ARG A 40 0.05 -2.95 8.99
CA ARG A 40 -0.52 -3.10 7.65
C ARG A 40 -1.99 -2.67 7.68
N ARG A 41 -2.40 -1.87 6.70
CA ARG A 41 -3.71 -1.19 6.69
C ARG A 41 -4.67 -1.83 5.69
N PHE A 42 -5.95 -1.86 6.02
CA PHE A 42 -7.02 -2.50 5.26
C PHE A 42 -8.30 -1.65 5.27
N TYR A 43 -9.09 -1.75 4.21
CA TYR A 43 -10.35 -1.04 4.09
C TYR A 43 -11.50 -1.80 4.76
N THR A 44 -11.40 -3.12 4.81
CA THR A 44 -12.40 -4.01 5.40
C THR A 44 -11.84 -4.81 6.58
N ASP A 45 -12.72 -5.15 7.52
CA ASP A 45 -12.42 -6.05 8.63
C ASP A 45 -12.05 -7.45 8.14
N TYR A 46 -12.75 -7.93 7.10
CA TYR A 46 -12.52 -9.23 6.50
C TYR A 46 -11.07 -9.36 5.99
N GLU A 47 -10.57 -8.38 5.24
CA GLU A 47 -9.17 -8.38 4.76
C GLU A 47 -8.17 -8.39 5.92
N ALA A 48 -8.42 -7.58 6.95
CA ALA A 48 -7.57 -7.52 8.13
C ALA A 48 -7.53 -8.86 8.88
N ILE A 49 -8.68 -9.50 9.08
CA ILE A 49 -8.82 -10.80 9.74
C ILE A 49 -8.18 -11.92 8.91
N GLN A 50 -8.40 -11.94 7.59
CA GLN A 50 -7.75 -12.89 6.68
C GLN A 50 -6.23 -12.74 6.72
N HIS A 51 -5.74 -11.50 6.78
CA HIS A 51 -4.32 -11.23 6.92
C HIS A 51 -3.77 -11.77 8.23
N GLN A 52 -4.41 -11.44 9.36
CA GLN A 52 -4.03 -11.97 10.68
C GLN A 52 -3.98 -13.50 10.70
N LYS A 53 -4.93 -14.21 10.08
CA LYS A 53 -4.98 -15.68 10.09
C LYS A 53 -3.90 -16.34 9.23
N LYS A 54 -3.48 -15.69 8.14
CA LYS A 54 -2.64 -16.31 7.09
C LYS A 54 -1.22 -15.76 7.02
N ARG A 55 -0.97 -14.58 7.58
CA ARG A 55 0.27 -13.83 7.38
C ARG A 55 0.83 -13.41 8.75
N PRO A 56 1.85 -14.10 9.26
CA PRO A 56 2.59 -13.60 10.41
C PRO A 56 3.38 -12.34 10.03
N CYS A 57 3.83 -11.60 11.04
CA CYS A 57 4.69 -10.44 10.85
C CYS A 57 5.99 -10.85 10.13
N PRO A 58 6.39 -10.16 9.05
CA PRO A 58 7.58 -10.52 8.28
C PRO A 58 8.90 -10.33 9.05
N TYR A 59 8.90 -9.54 10.13
CA TYR A 59 10.12 -9.23 10.90
C TYR A 59 10.33 -10.14 12.10
N CYS A 60 9.25 -10.55 12.76
CA CYS A 60 9.33 -11.28 14.04
C CYS A 60 8.63 -12.64 13.99
N ASN A 61 8.03 -12.99 12.85
CA ASN A 61 7.24 -14.20 12.62
C ASN A 61 6.10 -14.42 13.65
N ARG A 62 5.70 -13.38 14.38
CA ARG A 62 4.57 -13.42 15.31
C ARG A 62 3.28 -13.02 14.62
N MET A 63 2.18 -13.62 15.04
CA MET A 63 0.84 -13.27 14.54
C MET A 63 0.51 -11.81 14.87
N MET A 64 -0.02 -11.11 13.86
CA MET A 64 -0.43 -9.71 14.00
C MET A 64 -1.85 -9.64 14.57
N GLY A 65 -2.14 -8.63 15.38
CA GLY A 65 -3.49 -8.36 15.91
C GLY A 65 -4.19 -7.29 15.08
N VAL A 66 -5.50 -7.44 14.84
CA VAL A 66 -6.31 -6.45 14.11
C VAL A 66 -6.95 -5.46 15.07
N ARG A 67 -6.93 -4.16 14.73
CA ARG A 67 -7.68 -3.10 15.42
C ARG A 67 -8.27 -2.10 14.42
N THR A 68 -9.32 -1.41 14.85
CA THR A 68 -9.91 -0.25 14.16
C THR A 68 -9.04 0.99 14.38
N ARG A 69 -8.99 1.86 13.37
CA ARG A 69 -8.47 3.23 13.49
C ARG A 69 -9.65 4.13 13.85
N GLU A 70 -9.93 4.25 15.14
CA GLU A 70 -10.89 5.21 15.70
C GLU A 70 -10.22 6.57 15.93
#